data_AF-A0A7T5EI30-F1
#
_entry.id   AF-A0A7T5EI30-F1
#
_cell.length_a   1.000
_cell.length_b   1.000
_cell.length_c   1.000
_cell.angle_alpha   90.00
_cell.angle_beta   90.00
_cell.angle_gamma   90.00
#
_symmetry.space_group_name_H-M   'P 1'
#
loop_
_entity.id
_entity.type
_entity.pdbx_description
1 polymer ?
#
loop_
_entity_poly.entity_id
_entity_poly.type
_entity_poly.pdbx_seq_one_letter_code
_entity_poly.pdbx_strand_id
1 'polypeptide(L)'
;MNQPDISNMDVCVKDAMEAALDKNRGPADPTDFGDLYTRLTAAEGKIPPLYRDRVYQPFVKTLDELSEKGFNELLRRDPRREQAAGLLLDIAQAILQNGEGYEETATDAFQEVVSDLYDGYLSAADRKGIKPPDLSVTAPLVKWGRPEYGPYTWTIGAASHFGLASGIVNLPPSHARCGLLGWSALSHETAGHDILHADTGLLKELALTIRERLLKENFSANLANYWSQRADETASDVMGILHMGPAAGIGLIGYFRGLNGAWSGKPVLRNTGPEHAPHPVDLLRGYLAAGVVLLLHFDQADSWADAILAETDKDLTAIQLGRHSIDADTARRSAAVVAQAVAESPLKSLEQHALSQIQNWRNEDEEIADQIRMHLYTGSDLHECHVSGMYAAHVVAACVTSGLEKGADVPRIFEGMLTLLKAMHDANPSWGPLYVNHPGDLILHRAYQIPGREQVAG
;
A
#
# COMPACT_ATOMS: atom_id res chain seq x y z
N MET A 1 1.53 -10.01 -29.02
CA MET A 1 1.39 -10.02 -27.55
C MET A 1 -0.08 -10.23 -27.24
N ASN A 2 -0.40 -11.14 -26.32
CA ASN A 2 -1.79 -11.38 -25.93
C ASN A 2 -2.21 -10.23 -25.01
N GLN A 3 -3.46 -9.76 -25.16
CA GLN A 3 -4.00 -8.77 -24.23
C GLN A 3 -4.15 -9.39 -22.83
N PRO A 4 -3.97 -8.61 -21.75
CA PRO A 4 -4.27 -9.06 -20.39
C PRO A 4 -5.71 -9.57 -20.28
N ASP A 5 -5.90 -10.73 -19.64
CA ASP A 5 -7.23 -11.27 -19.36
C ASP A 5 -7.77 -10.69 -18.06
N ILE A 6 -8.75 -9.79 -18.17
CA ILE A 6 -9.47 -9.20 -17.05
C ILE A 6 -10.95 -9.60 -17.02
N SER A 7 -11.30 -10.71 -17.67
CA SER A 7 -12.69 -11.12 -17.86
C SER A 7 -13.41 -11.55 -16.57
N ASN A 8 -12.68 -11.73 -15.47
CA ASN A 8 -13.23 -12.05 -14.15
C ASN A 8 -13.32 -10.83 -13.22
N MET A 9 -13.12 -9.60 -13.74
CA MET A 9 -13.21 -8.35 -13.00
C MET A 9 -14.49 -8.26 -12.14
N ASP A 10 -15.66 -8.62 -12.69
CA ASP A 10 -16.93 -8.54 -11.93
C ASP A 10 -16.95 -9.42 -10.67
N VAL A 11 -16.25 -10.56 -10.70
CA VAL A 11 -16.12 -11.45 -9.52
C VAL A 11 -15.21 -10.81 -8.48
N CYS A 12 -14.08 -10.26 -8.88
CA CYS A 12 -13.17 -9.53 -7.99
C CYS A 12 -13.82 -8.26 -7.39
N VAL A 13 -14.61 -7.54 -8.18
CA VAL A 13 -15.42 -6.38 -7.72
C VAL A 13 -16.42 -6.83 -6.66
N LYS A 14 -17.08 -7.97 -6.87
CA LYS A 14 -18.03 -8.53 -5.91
C LYS A 14 -17.34 -8.96 -4.60
N ASP A 15 -16.18 -9.60 -4.69
CA ASP A 15 -15.36 -9.97 -3.53
C ASP A 15 -14.96 -8.72 -2.71
N ALA A 16 -14.48 -7.67 -3.37
CA ALA A 16 -14.19 -6.38 -2.71
C ALA A 16 -15.44 -5.73 -2.09
N MET A 17 -16.59 -5.81 -2.76
CA MET A 17 -17.86 -5.32 -2.23
C MET A 17 -18.31 -6.10 -0.99
N GLU A 18 -18.18 -7.43 -0.99
CA GLU A 18 -18.50 -8.28 0.16
C GLU A 18 -17.59 -7.95 1.35
N ALA A 19 -16.29 -7.77 1.12
CA ALA A 19 -15.35 -7.32 2.13
C ALA A 19 -15.74 -5.95 2.73
N ALA A 20 -16.18 -5.00 1.90
CA ALA A 20 -16.58 -3.66 2.33
C ALA A 20 -17.92 -3.63 3.09
N LEU A 21 -18.79 -4.62 2.88
CA LEU A 21 -20.08 -4.75 3.58
C LEU A 21 -19.98 -5.50 4.92
N ASP A 22 -18.85 -6.14 5.19
CA ASP A 22 -18.59 -6.77 6.48
C ASP A 22 -18.62 -5.72 7.60
N LYS A 23 -19.32 -6.06 8.68
CA LYS A 23 -19.50 -5.19 9.85
C LYS A 23 -18.51 -5.48 10.97
N ASN A 24 -17.61 -6.45 10.79
CA ASN A 24 -16.57 -6.75 11.75
C ASN A 24 -15.67 -5.54 11.95
N ARG A 25 -15.63 -5.04 13.18
CA ARG A 25 -14.79 -3.89 13.58
C ARG A 25 -13.43 -4.30 14.12
N GLY A 26 -13.20 -5.61 14.27
CA GLY A 26 -12.00 -6.15 14.91
C GLY A 26 -12.11 -6.08 16.43
N PRO A 27 -10.98 -6.22 17.14
CA PRO A 27 -10.94 -6.09 18.59
C PRO A 27 -11.45 -4.73 19.05
N ALA A 28 -12.14 -4.69 20.18
CA ALA A 28 -12.61 -3.42 20.75
C ALA A 28 -11.43 -2.55 21.18
N ASP A 29 -11.56 -1.23 20.97
CA ASP A 29 -10.56 -0.26 21.42
C ASP A 29 -10.34 -0.36 22.94
N PRO A 30 -9.08 -0.42 23.40
CA PRO A 30 -8.75 -0.50 24.82
C PRO A 30 -8.93 0.87 25.48
N THR A 31 -10.16 1.20 25.89
CA THR A 31 -10.50 2.50 26.48
C THR A 31 -10.35 2.57 28.00
N ASP A 32 -9.91 1.49 28.65
CA ASP A 32 -9.54 1.47 30.06
C ASP A 32 -8.01 1.50 30.19
N PHE A 33 -7.48 2.46 30.95
CA PHE A 33 -6.04 2.68 31.05
C PHE A 33 -5.31 1.49 31.72
N GLY A 34 -5.90 0.92 32.77
CA GLY A 34 -5.27 -0.18 33.51
C GLY A 34 -5.26 -1.48 32.71
N ASP A 35 -6.37 -1.79 32.03
CA ASP A 35 -6.46 -2.92 31.09
C ASP A 35 -5.46 -2.76 29.94
N LEU A 36 -5.43 -1.59 29.31
CA LEU A 36 -4.47 -1.28 28.24
C LEU A 36 -3.04 -1.55 28.69
N TYR A 37 -2.63 -0.98 29.83
CA TYR A 37 -1.26 -1.12 30.32
C TYR A 37 -0.89 -2.58 30.62
N THR A 38 -1.83 -3.33 31.20
CA THR A 38 -1.65 -4.76 31.50
C THR A 38 -1.45 -5.57 30.23
N ARG A 39 -2.28 -5.33 29.22
CA ARG A 39 -2.20 -6.03 27.93
C ARG A 39 -0.94 -5.67 27.14
N LEU A 40 -0.54 -4.39 27.15
CA LEU A 40 0.73 -3.95 26.55
C LEU A 40 1.92 -4.66 27.20
N THR A 41 1.96 -4.71 28.54
CA THR A 41 3.02 -5.40 29.28
C THR A 41 3.11 -6.88 28.90
N ALA A 42 1.97 -7.54 28.71
CA ALA A 42 1.94 -8.93 28.26
C ALA A 42 2.38 -9.13 26.79
N ALA A 43 2.24 -8.09 25.96
CA ALA A 43 2.63 -8.11 24.55
C ALA A 43 4.13 -7.83 24.33
N GLU A 44 4.82 -7.14 25.25
CA GLU A 44 6.21 -6.68 25.08
C GLU A 44 7.17 -7.76 24.55
N GLY A 45 7.14 -8.94 25.18
CA GLY A 45 8.04 -10.05 24.87
C GLY A 45 7.76 -10.74 23.54
N LYS A 46 6.61 -10.46 22.91
CA LYS A 46 6.18 -11.06 21.65
C LYS A 46 6.43 -10.15 20.44
N ILE A 47 6.77 -8.89 20.68
CA ILE A 47 7.10 -7.94 19.63
C ILE A 47 8.60 -8.04 19.32
N PRO A 48 9.00 -8.05 18.03
CA PRO A 48 10.40 -8.10 17.63
C PRO A 48 11.21 -6.94 18.24
N PRO A 49 12.51 -7.15 18.53
CA PRO A 49 13.34 -6.13 19.18
C PRO A 49 13.31 -4.76 18.49
N LEU A 50 13.32 -4.74 17.15
CA LEU A 50 13.23 -3.51 16.36
C LEU A 50 11.98 -2.69 16.71
N TYR A 51 10.80 -3.31 16.65
CA TYR A 51 9.53 -2.64 16.96
C TYR A 51 9.35 -2.38 18.44
N ARG A 52 10.00 -3.16 19.32
CA ARG A 52 10.03 -2.87 20.75
C ARG A 52 10.68 -1.51 21.01
N ASP A 53 11.82 -1.25 20.39
CA ASP A 53 12.58 -0.01 20.57
C ASP A 53 11.95 1.17 19.84
N ARG A 54 11.39 0.94 18.65
CA ARG A 54 10.87 2.00 17.76
C ARG A 54 9.41 2.37 18.00
N VAL A 55 8.62 1.48 18.59
CA VAL A 55 7.19 1.66 18.78
C VAL A 55 6.74 1.42 20.22
N TYR A 56 6.96 0.23 20.75
CA TYR A 56 6.43 -0.16 22.06
C TYR A 56 6.95 0.72 23.20
N GLN A 57 8.28 0.84 23.34
CA GLN A 57 8.90 1.60 24.44
C GLN A 57 8.56 3.10 24.39
N PRO A 58 8.63 3.79 23.23
CA PRO A 58 8.16 5.17 23.11
C PRO A 58 6.68 5.35 23.45
N PHE A 59 5.83 4.40 23.05
CA PHE A 59 4.40 4.47 23.32
C PHE A 59 4.08 4.30 24.80
N VAL A 60 4.65 3.29 25.48
CA VAL A 60 4.47 3.07 26.92
C VAL A 60 4.97 4.28 27.71
N LYS A 61 6.14 4.83 27.35
CA LYS A 61 6.64 6.07 27.97
C LYS A 61 5.64 7.23 27.82
N THR A 62 5.02 7.37 26.66
CA THR A 62 4.00 8.41 26.43
C THR A 62 2.74 8.16 27.27
N LEU A 63 2.32 6.91 27.44
CA LEU A 63 1.22 6.57 28.35
C LEU A 63 1.56 6.88 29.82
N ASP A 64 2.79 6.62 30.25
CA ASP A 64 3.28 6.97 31.59
C ASP A 64 3.21 8.49 31.81
N GLU A 65 3.67 9.28 30.83
CA GLU A 65 3.64 10.74 30.86
C GLU A 65 2.21 11.31 30.85
N LEU A 66 1.30 10.70 30.07
CA LEU A 66 -0.11 11.08 30.04
C LEU A 66 -0.80 10.79 31.39
N SER A 67 -0.44 9.68 32.05
CA SER A 67 -1.18 9.07 33.16
C SER A 67 -2.63 8.70 32.79
N GLU A 68 -3.30 7.95 33.67
CA GLU A 68 -4.72 7.62 33.52
C GLU A 68 -5.60 8.87 33.32
N LYS A 69 -5.28 9.97 34.04
CA LYS A 69 -6.05 11.22 33.92
C LYS A 69 -5.91 11.84 32.53
N GLY A 70 -4.69 11.90 31.99
CA GLY A 70 -4.43 12.48 30.67
C GLY A 70 -5.01 11.61 29.55
N PHE A 71 -4.88 10.29 29.67
CA PHE A 71 -5.52 9.33 28.77
C PHE A 71 -7.04 9.55 28.71
N ASN A 72 -7.71 9.58 29.87
CA ASN A 72 -9.16 9.79 29.94
C ASN A 72 -9.60 11.17 29.43
N GLU A 73 -8.81 12.22 29.65
CA GLU A 73 -9.07 13.56 29.10
C GLU A 73 -8.91 13.59 27.58
N LEU A 74 -7.88 12.93 27.05
CA LEU A 74 -7.62 12.83 25.61
C LEU A 74 -8.77 12.08 24.94
N LEU A 75 -9.24 10.98 25.53
CA LEU A 75 -10.43 10.28 25.06
C LEU A 75 -11.70 11.15 25.15
N ARG A 76 -11.83 12.03 26.14
CA ARG A 76 -13.00 12.92 26.25
C ARG A 76 -13.00 14.02 25.19
N ARG A 77 -11.82 14.54 24.84
CA ARG A 77 -11.64 15.63 23.86
C ARG A 77 -11.84 15.19 22.42
N ASP A 78 -11.49 13.95 22.12
CA ASP A 78 -11.68 13.35 20.79
C ASP A 78 -12.62 12.13 20.89
N PRO A 79 -13.94 12.36 21.12
CA PRO A 79 -14.91 11.28 21.31
C PRO A 79 -15.18 10.48 20.04
N ARG A 80 -14.91 11.05 18.86
CA ARG A 80 -15.06 10.38 17.56
C ARG A 80 -13.82 9.59 17.16
N ARG A 81 -12.71 9.73 17.90
CA ARG A 81 -11.44 9.03 17.64
C ARG A 81 -10.86 9.36 16.27
N GLU A 82 -11.02 10.59 15.81
CA GLU A 82 -10.58 11.03 14.47
C GLU A 82 -9.24 11.77 14.53
N GLN A 83 -8.68 12.00 15.72
CA GLN A 83 -7.47 12.77 15.96
C GLN A 83 -6.55 12.02 16.93
N ALA A 84 -5.99 12.71 17.93
CA ALA A 84 -5.01 12.15 18.86
C ALA A 84 -5.52 10.92 19.64
N ALA A 85 -6.81 10.84 19.99
CA ALA A 85 -7.36 9.64 20.61
C ALA A 85 -7.45 8.48 19.63
N GLY A 86 -7.75 8.78 18.36
CA GLY A 86 -7.74 7.78 17.31
C GLY A 86 -6.37 7.18 17.10
N LEU A 87 -5.37 8.04 16.92
CA LEU A 87 -3.98 7.62 16.75
C LEU A 87 -3.48 6.83 17.97
N LEU A 88 -3.74 7.29 19.19
CA LEU A 88 -3.36 6.57 20.42
C LEU A 88 -3.91 5.14 20.42
N LEU A 89 -5.20 4.98 20.10
CA LEU A 89 -5.86 3.67 20.11
C LEU A 89 -5.40 2.79 18.94
N ASP A 90 -5.11 3.37 17.78
CA ASP A 90 -4.58 2.62 16.64
C ASP A 90 -3.15 2.13 16.88
N ILE A 91 -2.29 2.93 17.54
CA ILE A 91 -0.96 2.48 17.99
C ILE A 91 -1.11 1.32 18.99
N ALA A 92 -1.98 1.48 20.00
CA ALA A 92 -2.24 0.43 20.97
C ALA A 92 -2.72 -0.86 20.29
N GLN A 93 -3.68 -0.76 19.36
CA GLN A 93 -4.20 -1.91 18.63
C GLN A 93 -3.16 -2.58 17.74
N ALA A 94 -2.28 -1.83 17.07
CA ALA A 94 -1.22 -2.42 16.26
C ALA A 94 -0.27 -3.27 17.12
N ILE A 95 0.10 -2.78 18.30
CA ILE A 95 0.91 -3.51 19.29
C ILE A 95 0.16 -4.75 19.81
N LEU A 96 -1.09 -4.57 20.24
CA LEU A 96 -1.87 -5.62 20.88
C LEU A 96 -2.27 -6.73 19.91
N GLN A 97 -2.64 -6.41 18.67
CA GLN A 97 -3.04 -7.44 17.70
C GLN A 97 -1.87 -8.35 17.34
N ASN A 98 -0.67 -7.79 17.18
CA ASN A 98 0.57 -8.57 17.05
C ASN A 98 0.85 -9.39 18.32
N GLY A 99 0.78 -8.78 19.51
CA GLY A 99 1.06 -9.46 20.78
C GLY A 99 0.02 -10.51 21.21
N GLU A 100 -1.22 -10.41 20.74
CA GLU A 100 -2.33 -11.28 21.13
C GLU A 100 -2.66 -12.34 20.06
N GLY A 101 -2.03 -12.27 18.88
CA GLY A 101 -2.26 -13.21 17.78
C GLY A 101 -3.62 -13.05 17.12
N TYR A 102 -4.13 -11.81 17.02
CA TYR A 102 -5.39 -11.56 16.33
C TYR A 102 -5.19 -11.76 14.82
N GLU A 103 -5.95 -12.68 14.21
CA GLU A 103 -5.84 -13.06 12.79
C GLU A 103 -4.39 -13.32 12.36
N GLU A 104 -3.59 -14.01 13.20
CA GLU A 104 -2.13 -14.16 13.10
C GLU A 104 -1.61 -14.38 11.68
N THR A 105 -2.14 -15.37 10.94
CA THR A 105 -1.72 -15.64 9.56
C THR A 105 -1.89 -14.43 8.64
N ALA A 106 -3.04 -13.75 8.71
CA ALA A 106 -3.31 -12.59 7.88
C ALA A 106 -2.53 -11.37 8.36
N THR A 107 -2.38 -11.17 9.67
CA THR A 107 -1.61 -10.07 10.26
C THR A 107 -0.16 -10.11 9.81
N ASP A 108 0.48 -11.28 9.88
CA ASP A 108 1.86 -11.48 9.44
C ASP A 108 2.00 -11.30 7.93
N ALA A 109 1.06 -11.84 7.13
CA ALA A 109 1.02 -11.63 5.69
C ALA A 109 0.89 -10.15 5.31
N PHE A 110 0.00 -9.42 6.00
CA PHE A 110 -0.19 -7.99 5.82
C PHE A 110 1.08 -7.23 6.19
N GLN A 111 1.68 -7.59 7.33
CA GLN A 111 2.90 -6.97 7.81
C GLN A 111 4.09 -7.21 6.88
N GLU A 112 4.18 -8.38 6.25
CA GLU A 112 5.18 -8.68 5.23
C GLU A 112 5.02 -7.78 3.99
N VAL A 113 3.81 -7.63 3.48
CA VAL A 113 3.52 -6.71 2.37
C VAL A 113 3.90 -5.27 2.72
N VAL A 114 3.52 -4.79 3.91
CA VAL A 114 3.88 -3.44 4.35
C VAL A 114 5.39 -3.27 4.51
N SER A 115 6.08 -4.28 5.05
CA SER A 115 7.54 -4.24 5.20
C SER A 115 8.23 -4.16 3.85
N ASP A 116 7.81 -4.98 2.89
CA ASP A 116 8.33 -5.03 1.52
C ASP A 116 8.11 -3.73 0.75
N LEU A 117 6.87 -3.21 0.75
CA LEU A 117 6.51 -1.95 0.09
C LEU A 117 7.31 -0.76 0.62
N TYR A 118 7.58 -0.75 1.93
CA TYR A 118 8.38 0.28 2.56
C TYR A 118 9.87 0.11 2.26
N ASP A 119 10.36 -1.14 2.23
CA ASP A 119 11.74 -1.46 1.90
C ASP A 119 12.09 -1.04 0.46
N GLY A 120 11.24 -1.33 -0.52
CA GLY A 120 11.50 -1.03 -1.94
C GLY A 120 11.68 0.46 -2.30
N TYR A 121 11.43 1.36 -1.34
CA TYR A 121 11.70 2.79 -1.49
C TYR A 121 12.76 3.32 -0.54
N LEU A 122 13.17 2.55 0.48
CA LEU A 122 14.05 2.99 1.55
C LEU A 122 15.35 2.20 1.66
N SER A 123 15.39 0.98 1.13
CA SER A 123 16.54 0.08 1.22
C SER A 123 17.81 0.72 0.68
N ALA A 124 18.96 0.27 1.16
CA ALA A 124 20.24 0.69 0.58
C ALA A 124 20.39 0.28 -0.90
N ALA A 125 19.65 -0.74 -1.35
CA ALA A 125 19.63 -1.19 -2.74
C ALA A 125 18.89 -0.19 -3.64
N ASP A 126 17.75 0.32 -3.18
CA ASP A 126 16.83 1.15 -3.99
C ASP A 126 17.12 2.65 -3.85
N ARG A 127 17.60 3.11 -2.68
CA ARG A 127 18.06 4.50 -2.48
C ARG A 127 19.53 4.72 -2.84
N LYS A 128 20.05 4.02 -3.85
CA LYS A 128 21.46 4.15 -4.23
C LYS A 128 21.79 5.57 -4.73
N GLY A 129 22.49 6.34 -3.91
CA GLY A 129 22.86 7.72 -4.22
C GLY A 129 21.80 8.75 -3.82
N ILE A 130 20.83 8.37 -2.98
CA ILE A 130 19.77 9.22 -2.44
C ILE A 130 19.84 9.15 -0.91
N LYS A 131 19.67 10.29 -0.23
CA LYS A 131 19.61 10.35 1.24
C LYS A 131 18.54 9.41 1.82
N PRO A 132 18.74 8.88 3.03
CA PRO A 132 17.64 8.25 3.77
C PRO A 132 16.53 9.28 4.09
N PRO A 133 15.30 8.84 4.40
CA PRO A 133 14.22 9.74 4.81
C PRO A 133 14.57 10.54 6.06
N ASP A 134 13.88 11.66 6.24
CA ASP A 134 14.14 12.58 7.34
C ASP A 134 13.52 12.13 8.67
N LEU A 135 12.43 11.34 8.64
CA LEU A 135 11.65 10.98 9.84
C LEU A 135 11.78 9.52 10.29
N SER A 136 11.69 8.54 9.39
CA SER A 136 11.86 7.13 9.76
C SER A 136 12.28 6.23 8.61
N VAL A 137 13.00 5.18 8.97
CA VAL A 137 13.36 4.02 8.13
C VAL A 137 12.72 2.72 8.63
N THR A 138 11.93 2.73 9.70
CA THR A 138 11.25 1.50 10.16
C THR A 138 9.90 1.39 9.47
N ALA A 139 9.62 0.25 8.83
CA ALA A 139 8.32 0.02 8.20
C ALA A 139 7.16 0.20 9.20
N PRO A 140 5.96 0.63 8.74
CA PRO A 140 4.78 0.74 9.58
C PRO A 140 4.38 -0.57 10.26
N LEU A 141 3.85 -0.47 11.48
CA LEU A 141 3.09 -1.59 12.05
C LEU A 141 1.70 -1.65 11.43
N VAL A 142 1.19 -2.88 11.28
CA VAL A 142 -0.16 -3.10 10.77
C VAL A 142 -1.19 -3.30 11.86
N LYS A 143 -2.45 -2.95 11.54
CA LYS A 143 -3.61 -3.33 12.33
C LYS A 143 -4.85 -3.59 11.47
N TRP A 144 -5.79 -4.30 12.07
CA TRP A 144 -7.14 -4.47 11.57
C TRP A 144 -8.11 -3.57 12.34
N GLY A 145 -8.99 -2.87 11.66
CA GLY A 145 -10.05 -2.13 12.31
C GLY A 145 -10.74 -1.09 11.44
N ARG A 146 -11.69 -0.40 12.08
CA ARG A 146 -12.42 0.76 11.55
C ARG A 146 -12.84 0.63 10.08
N PRO A 147 -13.66 -0.38 9.75
CA PRO A 147 -14.11 -0.62 8.37
C PRO A 147 -14.80 0.59 7.73
N GLU A 148 -15.33 1.53 8.53
CA GLU A 148 -15.93 2.78 8.06
C GLU A 148 -14.97 3.74 7.33
N TYR A 149 -13.65 3.60 7.52
CA TYR A 149 -12.65 4.44 6.84
C TYR A 149 -11.98 3.75 5.66
N GLY A 150 -12.20 2.44 5.46
CA GLY A 150 -11.43 1.66 4.49
C GLY A 150 -9.95 1.50 4.92
N PRO A 151 -9.05 1.21 3.96
CA PRO A 151 -7.61 1.31 4.15
C PRO A 151 -7.21 2.74 4.51
N TYR A 152 -6.25 2.89 5.43
CA TYR A 152 -5.66 4.19 5.74
C TYR A 152 -4.31 4.05 6.44
N THR A 153 -3.51 5.11 6.39
CA THR A 153 -2.24 5.21 7.10
C THR A 153 -2.21 6.39 8.08
N TRP A 154 -1.80 6.12 9.32
CA TRP A 154 -1.23 7.15 10.18
C TRP A 154 0.25 7.27 9.87
N THR A 155 0.62 8.34 9.16
CA THR A 155 2.00 8.52 8.72
C THR A 155 2.96 8.71 9.89
N ILE A 156 4.25 8.47 9.66
CA ILE A 156 5.31 8.76 10.62
C ILE A 156 5.26 10.19 11.16
N GLY A 157 4.88 11.17 10.31
CA GLY A 157 4.69 12.56 10.73
C GLY A 157 3.64 12.67 11.85
N ALA A 158 2.52 11.95 11.75
CA ALA A 158 1.52 11.88 12.80
C ALA A 158 2.01 11.08 14.01
N ALA A 159 2.52 9.86 13.80
CA ALA A 159 2.95 8.94 14.86
C ALA A 159 4.08 9.50 15.74
N SER A 160 4.97 10.33 15.17
CA SER A 160 6.06 10.99 15.90
C SER A 160 5.60 11.88 17.07
N HIS A 161 4.34 12.33 17.09
CA HIS A 161 3.75 13.05 18.22
C HIS A 161 3.63 12.18 19.49
N PHE A 162 3.64 10.85 19.33
CA PHE A 162 3.70 9.86 20.42
C PHE A 162 5.12 9.29 20.61
N GLY A 163 6.14 9.93 20.00
CA GLY A 163 7.54 9.51 20.08
C GLY A 163 7.88 8.28 19.23
N LEU A 164 6.96 7.80 18.40
CA LEU A 164 7.19 6.65 17.54
C LEU A 164 8.17 6.97 16.41
N ALA A 165 8.88 5.95 15.99
CA ALA A 165 9.73 5.94 14.81
C ALA A 165 9.18 4.98 13.73
N SER A 166 7.86 4.83 13.63
CA SER A 166 7.18 4.03 12.60
C SER A 166 5.72 4.53 12.48
N GLY A 167 5.16 4.49 11.27
CA GLY A 167 3.75 4.75 11.02
C GLY A 167 2.85 3.58 11.42
N ILE A 168 1.54 3.72 11.21
CA ILE A 168 0.55 2.64 11.40
C ILE A 168 -0.29 2.51 10.13
N VAL A 169 -0.37 1.32 9.54
CA VAL A 169 -1.22 1.05 8.37
C VAL A 169 -2.40 0.18 8.81
N ASN A 170 -3.60 0.55 8.39
CA ASN A 170 -4.82 -0.16 8.72
C ASN A 170 -5.49 -0.76 7.49
N LEU A 171 -6.00 -1.98 7.66
CA LEU A 171 -7.03 -2.54 6.78
C LEU A 171 -8.32 -2.86 7.55
N PRO A 172 -9.49 -2.81 6.89
CA PRO A 172 -10.71 -3.35 7.47
C PRO A 172 -10.55 -4.86 7.80
N PRO A 173 -11.06 -5.36 8.94
CA PRO A 173 -10.85 -6.76 9.36
C PRO A 173 -11.32 -7.83 8.37
N SER A 174 -12.27 -7.52 7.49
CA SER A 174 -12.69 -8.43 6.42
C SER A 174 -11.59 -8.77 5.43
N HIS A 175 -10.62 -7.86 5.27
CA HIS A 175 -9.48 -8.06 4.37
C HIS A 175 -8.48 -9.11 4.89
N ALA A 176 -8.70 -9.67 6.10
CA ALA A 176 -7.99 -10.85 6.57
C ALA A 176 -8.52 -12.16 5.93
N ARG A 177 -9.68 -12.12 5.24
CA ARG A 177 -10.37 -13.33 4.74
C ARG A 177 -10.85 -13.24 3.29
N CYS A 178 -11.00 -12.04 2.74
CA CYS A 178 -11.51 -11.78 1.40
C CYS A 178 -11.07 -10.39 0.92
N GLY A 179 -11.53 -9.94 -0.24
CA GLY A 179 -11.22 -8.60 -0.74
C GLY A 179 -9.83 -8.52 -1.37
N LEU A 180 -9.53 -9.44 -2.29
CA LEU A 180 -8.24 -9.56 -2.98
C LEU A 180 -7.75 -8.23 -3.56
N LEU A 181 -8.64 -7.45 -4.19
CA LEU A 181 -8.27 -6.15 -4.78
C LEU A 181 -7.90 -5.10 -3.73
N GLY A 182 -8.38 -5.22 -2.48
CA GLY A 182 -8.00 -4.32 -1.40
C GLY A 182 -6.53 -4.48 -0.99
N TRP A 183 -5.92 -5.65 -1.22
CA TRP A 183 -4.49 -5.85 -0.98
C TRP A 183 -3.62 -5.08 -1.99
N SER A 184 -4.12 -4.84 -3.20
CA SER A 184 -3.43 -4.00 -4.18
C SER A 184 -3.41 -2.52 -3.78
N ALA A 185 -4.33 -2.09 -2.90
CA ALA A 185 -4.36 -0.73 -2.36
C ALA A 185 -3.30 -0.50 -1.28
N LEU A 186 -2.66 -1.55 -0.75
CA LEU A 186 -1.61 -1.38 0.27
C LEU A 186 -0.40 -0.59 -0.25
N SER A 187 -0.10 -0.68 -1.55
CA SER A 187 0.97 0.11 -2.15
C SER A 187 0.62 1.61 -2.18
N HIS A 188 -0.67 1.98 -2.27
CA HIS A 188 -1.12 3.36 -2.08
C HIS A 188 -0.91 3.82 -0.62
N GLU A 189 -1.33 3.00 0.35
CA GLU A 189 -1.28 3.38 1.77
C GLU A 189 0.15 3.45 2.33
N THR A 190 0.96 2.42 2.05
CA THR A 190 2.30 2.26 2.61
C THR A 190 3.33 2.99 1.78
N ALA A 191 3.42 2.68 0.48
CA ALA A 191 4.43 3.29 -0.37
C ALA A 191 4.10 4.74 -0.70
N GLY A 192 2.81 5.10 -0.73
CA GLY A 192 2.36 6.48 -0.88
C GLY A 192 2.50 7.29 0.40
N HIS A 193 1.49 7.24 1.27
CA HIS A 193 1.38 8.20 2.38
C HIS A 193 2.56 8.16 3.36
N ASP A 194 3.01 6.98 3.80
CA ASP A 194 4.06 6.96 4.81
C ASP A 194 5.40 7.47 4.27
N ILE A 195 5.77 7.06 3.05
CA ILE A 195 7.02 7.46 2.41
C ILE A 195 7.00 8.92 1.97
N LEU A 196 5.89 9.39 1.39
CA LEU A 196 5.73 10.80 0.99
C LEU A 196 5.87 11.75 2.18
N HIS A 197 5.45 11.33 3.37
CA HIS A 197 5.57 12.11 4.60
C HIS A 197 6.88 11.88 5.33
N ALA A 198 7.66 10.85 4.99
CA ALA A 198 8.97 10.58 5.57
C ALA A 198 10.07 11.53 5.06
N ASP A 199 9.95 12.08 3.84
CA ASP A 199 10.84 13.09 3.28
C ASP A 199 10.26 14.51 3.39
N THR A 200 10.93 15.36 4.16
CA THR A 200 10.46 16.71 4.47
C THR A 200 10.35 17.55 3.20
N GLY A 201 9.15 18.09 2.96
CA GLY A 201 8.87 18.98 1.84
C GLY A 201 8.55 18.30 0.51
N LEU A 202 8.70 16.97 0.41
CA LEU A 202 8.48 16.21 -0.83
C LEU A 202 7.07 16.42 -1.38
N LEU A 203 6.04 16.24 -0.54
CA LEU A 203 4.64 16.41 -0.95
C LEU A 203 4.34 17.82 -1.48
N LYS A 204 4.90 18.85 -0.84
CA LYS A 204 4.74 20.24 -1.28
C LYS A 204 5.44 20.47 -2.62
N GLU A 205 6.62 19.90 -2.81
CA GLU A 205 7.37 19.98 -4.06
C GLU A 205 6.61 19.29 -5.21
N LEU A 206 6.04 18.10 -4.97
CA LEU A 206 5.20 17.38 -5.92
C LEU A 206 3.96 18.19 -6.31
N ALA A 207 3.24 18.76 -5.34
CA ALA A 207 2.06 19.59 -5.60
C ALA A 207 2.38 20.78 -6.53
N LEU A 208 3.52 21.44 -6.29
CA LEU A 208 4.00 22.54 -7.13
C LEU A 208 4.38 22.05 -8.54
N THR A 209 5.13 20.95 -8.62
CA THR A 209 5.54 20.33 -9.89
C THR A 209 4.34 19.96 -10.76
N ILE A 210 3.34 19.28 -10.18
CA ILE A 210 2.07 18.94 -10.85
C ILE A 210 1.41 20.19 -11.43
N ARG A 211 1.26 21.23 -10.61
CA ARG A 211 0.64 22.49 -11.01
C ARG A 211 1.38 23.13 -12.18
N GLU A 212 2.70 23.27 -12.06
CA GLU A 212 3.54 23.94 -13.05
C GLU A 212 3.54 23.19 -14.39
N ARG A 213 3.60 21.86 -14.36
CA ARG A 213 3.54 21.00 -15.55
C ARG A 213 2.21 21.16 -16.29
N LEU A 214 1.09 21.08 -15.59
CA LEU A 214 -0.23 21.26 -16.21
C LEU A 214 -0.41 22.66 -16.82
N LEU A 215 0.06 23.71 -16.14
CA LEU A 215 -0.01 25.07 -16.68
C LEU A 215 0.87 25.24 -17.92
N LYS A 216 2.07 24.63 -17.93
CA LYS A 216 2.98 24.64 -19.09
C LYS A 216 2.37 23.95 -20.32
N GLU A 217 1.62 22.88 -20.10
CA GLU A 217 0.88 22.14 -21.15
C GLU A 217 -0.47 22.81 -21.51
N ASN A 218 -0.68 24.07 -21.11
CA ASN A 218 -1.86 24.88 -21.41
C ASN A 218 -3.19 24.33 -20.86
N PHE A 219 -3.17 23.54 -19.79
CA PHE A 219 -4.39 23.21 -19.06
C PHE A 219 -4.92 24.40 -18.26
N SER A 220 -6.22 24.40 -17.97
CA SER A 220 -6.83 25.46 -17.16
C SER A 220 -6.25 25.50 -15.74
N ALA A 221 -6.19 26.71 -15.16
CA ALA A 221 -5.73 26.89 -13.78
C ALA A 221 -6.59 26.11 -12.76
N ASN A 222 -7.87 25.90 -13.05
CA ASN A 222 -8.77 25.13 -12.19
C ASN A 222 -8.41 23.64 -12.17
N LEU A 223 -8.09 23.06 -13.32
CA LEU A 223 -7.65 21.66 -13.40
C LEU A 223 -6.25 21.47 -12.78
N ALA A 224 -5.34 22.42 -13.00
CA ALA A 224 -4.03 22.42 -12.35
C ALA A 224 -4.15 22.52 -10.81
N ASN A 225 -5.03 23.41 -10.31
CA ASN A 225 -5.36 23.50 -8.89
C ASN A 225 -5.91 22.17 -8.37
N TYR A 226 -6.90 21.60 -9.08
CA TYR A 226 -7.58 20.38 -8.68
C TYR A 226 -6.61 19.23 -8.42
N TRP A 227 -5.67 18.99 -9.35
CA TRP A 227 -4.65 17.95 -9.21
C TRP A 227 -3.63 18.29 -8.12
N SER A 228 -3.10 19.52 -8.10
CA SER A 228 -2.09 19.91 -7.11
C SER A 228 -2.56 19.87 -5.66
N GLN A 229 -3.85 20.15 -5.41
CA GLN A 229 -4.44 20.08 -4.07
C GLN A 229 -4.64 18.64 -3.58
N ARG A 230 -4.53 17.66 -4.49
CA ARG A 230 -4.71 16.23 -4.23
C ARG A 230 -3.41 15.47 -4.47
N ALA A 231 -2.27 16.17 -4.34
CA ALA A 231 -0.96 15.63 -4.64
C ALA A 231 -0.62 14.41 -3.76
N ASP A 232 -1.14 14.35 -2.53
CA ASP A 232 -0.90 13.24 -1.61
C ASP A 232 -1.46 11.95 -2.21
N GLU A 233 -2.78 11.91 -2.40
CA GLU A 233 -3.52 10.83 -3.04
C GLU A 233 -3.01 10.46 -4.44
N THR A 234 -2.72 11.48 -5.25
CA THR A 234 -2.25 11.30 -6.63
C THR A 234 -0.86 10.68 -6.65
N ALA A 235 0.04 11.13 -5.76
CA ALA A 235 1.38 10.59 -5.69
C ALA A 235 1.39 9.19 -5.08
N SER A 236 0.51 8.92 -4.10
CA SER A 236 0.28 7.58 -3.55
C SER A 236 -0.15 6.58 -4.63
N ASP A 237 -1.07 6.96 -5.52
CA ASP A 237 -1.43 6.12 -6.68
C ASP A 237 -0.24 5.82 -7.59
N VAL A 238 0.53 6.86 -7.93
CA VAL A 238 1.68 6.73 -8.82
C VAL A 238 2.73 5.81 -8.19
N MET A 239 3.08 6.02 -6.92
CA MET A 239 4.06 5.20 -6.21
C MET A 239 3.58 3.76 -6.06
N GLY A 240 2.30 3.55 -5.77
CA GLY A 240 1.73 2.22 -5.69
C GLY A 240 1.87 1.41 -6.99
N ILE A 241 1.69 2.08 -8.14
CA ILE A 241 1.82 1.48 -9.48
C ILE A 241 3.29 1.31 -9.87
N LEU A 242 4.16 2.26 -9.53
CA LEU A 242 5.60 2.11 -9.72
C LEU A 242 6.15 0.87 -8.99
N HIS A 243 5.56 0.51 -7.84
CA HIS A 243 6.04 -0.57 -6.98
C HIS A 243 5.38 -1.94 -7.24
N MET A 244 4.11 -1.99 -7.63
CA MET A 244 3.37 -3.25 -7.83
C MET A 244 2.89 -3.42 -9.28
N GLY A 245 3.39 -2.58 -10.18
CA GLY A 245 3.11 -2.66 -11.61
C GLY A 245 1.64 -2.49 -11.97
N PRO A 246 1.18 -3.13 -13.06
CA PRO A 246 -0.20 -2.97 -13.53
C PRO A 246 -1.24 -3.53 -12.55
N ALA A 247 -0.87 -4.47 -11.68
CA ALA A 247 -1.78 -5.07 -10.70
C ALA A 247 -2.36 -4.02 -9.73
N ALA A 248 -1.57 -3.05 -9.28
CA ALA A 248 -2.07 -1.93 -8.48
C ALA A 248 -3.06 -1.06 -9.27
N GLY A 249 -2.74 -0.74 -10.53
CA GLY A 249 -3.58 0.12 -11.36
C GLY A 249 -4.95 -0.49 -11.65
N ILE A 250 -4.99 -1.73 -12.12
CA ILE A 250 -6.24 -2.45 -12.41
C ILE A 250 -7.00 -2.84 -11.14
N GLY A 251 -6.26 -3.19 -10.07
CA GLY A 251 -6.81 -3.52 -8.77
C GLY A 251 -7.54 -2.34 -8.13
N LEU A 252 -6.98 -1.14 -8.23
CA LEU A 252 -7.61 0.11 -7.77
C LEU A 252 -8.97 0.36 -8.42
N ILE A 253 -9.09 0.11 -9.73
CA ILE A 253 -10.35 0.26 -10.48
C ILE A 253 -11.41 -0.70 -9.93
N GLY A 254 -11.08 -1.99 -9.83
CA GLY A 254 -12.02 -2.98 -9.33
C GLY A 254 -12.37 -2.75 -7.85
N TYR A 255 -11.39 -2.31 -7.05
CA TYR A 255 -11.60 -1.98 -5.65
C TYR A 255 -12.60 -0.82 -5.47
N PHE A 256 -12.45 0.29 -6.20
CA PHE A 256 -13.39 1.41 -6.11
C PHE A 256 -14.79 1.05 -6.60
N ARG A 257 -14.92 0.20 -7.63
CA ARG A 257 -16.21 -0.35 -7.99
C ARG A 257 -16.81 -1.17 -6.84
N GLY A 258 -16.01 -2.00 -6.17
CA GLY A 258 -16.46 -2.77 -5.01
C GLY A 258 -16.99 -1.86 -3.89
N LEU A 259 -16.23 -0.83 -3.51
CA LEU A 259 -16.61 0.16 -2.51
C LEU A 259 -17.88 0.94 -2.90
N ASN A 260 -17.95 1.42 -4.15
CA ASN A 260 -19.12 2.14 -4.65
C ASN A 260 -20.34 1.21 -4.72
N GLY A 261 -20.16 -0.06 -5.06
CA GLY A 261 -21.19 -1.09 -4.99
C GLY A 261 -21.73 -1.25 -3.58
N ALA A 262 -20.85 -1.34 -2.58
CA ALA A 262 -21.22 -1.51 -1.18
C ALA A 262 -22.01 -0.31 -0.63
N TRP A 263 -21.58 0.91 -0.92
CA TRP A 263 -22.15 2.12 -0.27
C TRP A 263 -23.21 2.84 -1.09
N SER A 264 -23.19 2.70 -2.42
CA SER A 264 -24.16 3.35 -3.31
C SER A 264 -25.09 2.38 -4.04
N GLY A 265 -24.84 1.07 -3.93
CA GLY A 265 -25.56 0.02 -4.66
C GLY A 265 -25.21 -0.06 -6.15
N LYS A 266 -24.18 0.68 -6.60
CA LYS A 266 -23.75 0.71 -8.00
C LYS A 266 -22.24 0.51 -8.10
N PRO A 267 -21.76 -0.63 -8.65
CA PRO A 267 -20.34 -0.92 -8.76
C PRO A 267 -19.71 -0.25 -9.98
N VAL A 268 -19.71 1.08 -10.00
CA VAL A 268 -19.16 1.91 -11.08
C VAL A 268 -18.19 2.94 -10.52
N LEU A 269 -17.19 3.35 -11.30
CA LEU A 269 -16.30 4.46 -10.93
C LEU A 269 -17.10 5.77 -10.85
N ARG A 270 -16.84 6.57 -9.81
CA ARG A 270 -17.41 7.93 -9.72
C ARG A 270 -16.82 8.79 -10.83
N ASN A 271 -17.68 9.62 -11.42
CA ASN A 271 -17.33 10.65 -12.41
C ASN A 271 -17.43 12.07 -11.84
N THR A 272 -17.93 12.19 -10.61
CA THR A 272 -18.24 13.46 -9.94
C THR A 272 -17.54 13.51 -8.60
N GLY A 273 -16.84 14.61 -8.32
CA GLY A 273 -16.12 14.81 -7.05
C GLY A 273 -16.39 16.19 -6.45
N PRO A 274 -16.61 16.29 -5.13
CA PRO A 274 -16.66 17.57 -4.44
C PRO A 274 -15.35 18.36 -4.60
N GLU A 275 -15.45 19.69 -4.68
CA GLU A 275 -14.29 20.57 -4.84
C GLU A 275 -13.23 20.38 -3.74
N HIS A 276 -13.69 20.15 -2.51
CA HIS A 276 -12.84 19.97 -1.32
C HIS A 276 -12.61 18.51 -0.93
N ALA A 277 -13.01 17.53 -1.76
CA ALA A 277 -12.68 16.14 -1.48
C ALA A 277 -11.16 15.94 -1.61
N PRO A 278 -10.47 15.32 -0.63
CA PRO A 278 -9.03 15.11 -0.71
C PRO A 278 -8.65 14.16 -1.85
N HIS A 279 -9.53 13.21 -2.16
CA HIS A 279 -9.35 12.23 -3.24
C HIS A 279 -9.67 12.81 -4.61
N PRO A 280 -8.89 12.44 -5.66
CA PRO A 280 -9.35 12.58 -7.03
C PRO A 280 -10.56 11.67 -7.28
N VAL A 281 -11.45 12.12 -8.16
CA VAL A 281 -12.54 11.30 -8.70
C VAL A 281 -12.01 9.97 -9.26
N ASP A 282 -12.70 8.87 -8.96
CA ASP A 282 -12.24 7.51 -9.30
C ASP A 282 -11.89 7.35 -10.79
N LEU A 283 -12.68 7.92 -11.71
CA LEU A 283 -12.39 7.88 -13.14
C LEU A 283 -11.04 8.53 -13.50
N LEU A 284 -10.69 9.65 -12.85
CA LEU A 284 -9.39 10.29 -13.04
C LEU A 284 -8.24 9.43 -12.49
N ARG A 285 -8.47 8.69 -11.42
CA ARG A 285 -7.50 7.72 -10.88
C ARG A 285 -7.29 6.55 -11.84
N GLY A 286 -8.34 6.08 -12.52
CA GLY A 286 -8.22 5.09 -13.60
C GLY A 286 -7.39 5.58 -14.79
N TYR A 287 -7.61 6.83 -15.24
CA TYR A 287 -6.76 7.44 -16.28
C TYR A 287 -5.33 7.71 -15.83
N LEU A 288 -5.14 8.10 -14.56
CA LEU A 288 -3.81 8.24 -13.98
C LEU A 288 -3.11 6.89 -13.97
N ALA A 289 -3.80 5.83 -13.57
CA ALA A 289 -3.24 4.48 -13.52
C ALA A 289 -2.75 4.01 -14.89
N ALA A 290 -3.56 4.18 -15.95
CA ALA A 290 -3.13 3.87 -17.31
C ALA A 290 -1.90 4.72 -17.71
N GLY A 291 -1.90 6.00 -17.36
CA GLY A 291 -0.79 6.91 -17.61
C GLY A 291 0.51 6.51 -16.92
N VAL A 292 0.45 6.02 -15.67
CA VAL A 292 1.64 5.55 -14.93
C VAL A 292 2.12 4.20 -15.45
N VAL A 293 1.21 3.28 -15.79
CA VAL A 293 1.59 1.97 -16.34
C VAL A 293 2.40 2.11 -17.64
N LEU A 294 2.09 3.11 -18.48
CA LEU A 294 2.88 3.44 -19.67
C LEU A 294 4.32 3.89 -19.37
N LEU A 295 4.61 4.32 -18.13
CA LEU A 295 5.94 4.76 -17.69
C LEU A 295 6.76 3.64 -17.03
N LEU A 296 6.18 2.44 -16.90
CA LEU A 296 6.86 1.27 -16.34
C LEU A 296 7.83 0.67 -17.36
N HIS A 297 8.90 0.05 -16.88
CA HIS A 297 9.97 -0.49 -17.70
C HIS A 297 9.79 -1.98 -18.01
N PHE A 298 8.61 -2.35 -18.52
CA PHE A 298 8.31 -3.73 -18.93
C PHE A 298 7.59 -3.82 -20.27
N ASP A 299 7.76 -4.93 -20.97
CA ASP A 299 7.39 -5.10 -22.37
C ASP A 299 5.88 -5.05 -22.62
N GLN A 300 5.08 -5.35 -21.59
CA GLN A 300 3.61 -5.40 -21.69
C GLN A 300 2.92 -4.11 -21.20
N ALA A 301 3.67 -3.06 -20.86
CA ALA A 301 3.16 -1.78 -20.35
C ALA A 301 2.03 -1.20 -21.20
N ASP A 302 2.22 -1.10 -22.52
CA ASP A 302 1.21 -0.58 -23.46
C ASP A 302 -0.09 -1.40 -23.40
N SER A 303 0.03 -2.73 -23.38
CA SER A 303 -1.14 -3.62 -23.39
C SER A 303 -1.96 -3.52 -22.09
N TRP A 304 -1.28 -3.35 -20.96
CA TRP A 304 -1.92 -3.16 -19.66
C TRP A 304 -2.54 -1.78 -19.54
N ALA A 305 -1.86 -0.73 -20.01
CA ALA A 305 -2.41 0.61 -20.02
C ALA A 305 -3.69 0.68 -20.88
N ASP A 306 -3.69 0.04 -22.05
CA ASP A 306 -4.88 -0.07 -22.90
C ASP A 306 -6.02 -0.82 -22.21
N ALA A 307 -5.72 -1.92 -21.51
CA ALA A 307 -6.71 -2.69 -20.75
C ALA A 307 -7.31 -1.86 -19.59
N ILE A 308 -6.47 -1.18 -18.82
CA ILE A 308 -6.89 -0.29 -17.72
C ILE A 308 -7.74 0.87 -18.25
N LEU A 309 -7.34 1.47 -19.37
CA LEU A 309 -8.09 2.56 -20.00
C LEU A 309 -9.46 2.08 -20.49
N ALA A 310 -9.50 0.95 -21.21
CA ALA A 310 -10.74 0.36 -21.71
C ALA A 310 -11.67 -0.05 -20.56
N GLU A 311 -11.11 -0.57 -19.45
CA GLU A 311 -11.88 -0.91 -18.27
C GLU A 311 -12.46 0.33 -17.57
N THR A 312 -11.66 1.39 -17.44
CA THR A 312 -12.07 2.69 -16.87
C THR A 312 -13.20 3.31 -17.70
N ASP A 313 -13.09 3.26 -19.02
CA ASP A 313 -14.03 3.87 -19.96
C ASP A 313 -15.44 3.26 -19.91
N LYS A 314 -15.59 2.03 -19.40
CA LYS A 314 -16.92 1.42 -19.21
C LYS A 314 -17.83 2.25 -18.30
N ASP A 315 -17.25 3.03 -17.39
CA ASP A 315 -17.99 3.89 -16.45
C ASP A 315 -18.01 5.36 -16.85
N LEU A 316 -17.40 5.72 -17.99
CA LEU A 316 -17.30 7.11 -18.43
C LEU A 316 -18.68 7.71 -18.70
N THR A 317 -18.97 8.80 -17.98
CA THR A 317 -20.11 9.68 -18.21
C THR A 317 -19.63 11.13 -18.20
N ALA A 318 -20.46 12.09 -17.79
CA ALA A 318 -20.03 13.48 -17.67
C ALA A 318 -19.09 13.65 -16.46
N ILE A 319 -17.86 14.11 -16.70
CA ILE A 319 -16.85 14.32 -15.66
C ILE A 319 -17.07 15.70 -15.02
N GLN A 320 -17.26 15.70 -13.70
CA GLN A 320 -17.52 16.92 -12.92
C GLN A 320 -16.55 17.03 -11.74
N LEU A 321 -15.73 18.08 -11.76
CA LEU A 321 -14.73 18.41 -10.73
C LEU A 321 -15.18 19.68 -10.01
N GLY A 322 -15.85 19.52 -8.86
CA GLY A 322 -16.51 20.63 -8.18
C GLY A 322 -17.54 21.31 -9.09
N ARG A 323 -17.31 22.57 -9.46
CA ARG A 323 -18.19 23.35 -10.35
C ARG A 323 -17.79 23.30 -11.83
N HIS A 324 -16.70 22.60 -12.16
CA HIS A 324 -16.16 22.56 -13.52
C HIS A 324 -16.41 21.20 -14.17
N SER A 325 -16.94 21.20 -15.38
CA SER A 325 -16.99 20.00 -16.22
C SER A 325 -15.76 19.96 -17.12
N ILE A 326 -15.25 18.76 -17.37
CA ILE A 326 -14.20 18.52 -18.36
C ILE A 326 -14.61 17.37 -19.27
N ASP A 327 -14.12 17.38 -20.51
CA ASP A 327 -14.29 16.25 -21.43
C ASP A 327 -13.27 15.13 -21.12
N ALA A 328 -13.53 13.94 -21.69
CA ALA A 328 -12.72 12.76 -21.47
C ALA A 328 -11.28 12.91 -22.00
N ASP A 329 -11.08 13.58 -23.14
CA ASP A 329 -9.74 13.79 -23.71
C ASP A 329 -8.89 14.70 -22.82
N THR A 330 -9.50 15.77 -22.29
CA THR A 330 -8.88 16.65 -21.31
C THR A 330 -8.54 15.89 -20.02
N ALA A 331 -9.45 15.05 -19.54
CA ALA A 331 -9.22 14.21 -18.36
C ALA A 331 -8.00 13.27 -18.55
N ARG A 332 -7.99 12.49 -19.63
CA ARG A 332 -6.90 11.54 -19.97
C ARG A 332 -5.56 12.25 -20.14
N ARG A 333 -5.51 13.32 -20.94
CA ARG A 333 -4.26 14.07 -21.16
C ARG A 333 -3.75 14.70 -19.87
N SER A 334 -4.63 15.24 -19.03
CA SER A 334 -4.21 15.80 -17.74
C SER A 334 -3.65 14.74 -16.80
N ALA A 335 -4.27 13.56 -16.75
CA ALA A 335 -3.81 12.45 -15.93
C ALA A 335 -2.43 11.94 -16.39
N ALA A 336 -2.19 11.84 -17.70
CA ALA A 336 -0.88 11.49 -18.25
C ALA A 336 0.22 12.50 -17.88
N VAL A 337 -0.08 13.81 -17.97
CA VAL A 337 0.86 14.86 -17.55
C VAL A 337 1.16 14.78 -16.06
N VAL A 338 0.14 14.48 -15.24
CA VAL A 338 0.30 14.29 -13.79
C VAL A 338 1.15 13.05 -13.48
N ALA A 339 0.90 11.93 -14.16
CA ALA A 339 1.69 10.70 -14.03
C ALA A 339 3.18 11.00 -14.27
N GLN A 340 3.51 11.63 -15.40
CA GLN A 340 4.90 12.04 -15.71
C GLN A 340 5.46 13.04 -14.70
N ALA A 341 4.65 14.02 -14.29
CA ALA A 341 5.07 15.04 -13.33
C ALA A 341 5.51 14.42 -12.00
N VAL A 342 4.77 13.42 -11.50
CA VAL A 342 5.08 12.73 -10.25
C VAL A 342 6.19 11.70 -10.44
N ALA A 343 6.08 10.83 -11.43
CA ALA A 343 6.98 9.69 -11.60
C ALA A 343 8.39 10.13 -12.02
N GLU A 344 8.51 11.06 -12.97
CA GLU A 344 9.76 11.32 -13.71
C GLU A 344 10.43 12.64 -13.38
N SER A 345 9.79 13.55 -12.62
CA SER A 345 10.42 14.82 -12.30
C SER A 345 11.52 14.62 -11.25
N PRO A 346 12.74 15.15 -11.47
CA PRO A 346 13.75 15.25 -10.44
C PRO A 346 13.29 16.14 -9.29
N LEU A 347 13.37 15.66 -8.05
CA LEU A 347 12.89 16.36 -6.86
C LEU A 347 14.07 16.73 -5.96
N LYS A 348 14.08 17.96 -5.44
CA LYS A 348 15.11 18.43 -4.50
C LYS A 348 15.06 17.66 -3.19
N SER A 349 13.86 17.34 -2.70
CA SER A 349 13.69 16.52 -1.51
C SER A 349 14.28 15.11 -1.67
N LEU A 350 14.52 14.65 -2.90
CA LEU A 350 15.14 13.37 -3.23
C LEU A 350 16.51 13.54 -3.92
N GLU A 351 17.24 14.61 -3.59
CA GLU A 351 18.61 14.85 -4.12
C GLU A 351 18.70 14.87 -5.66
N GLN A 352 17.70 15.45 -6.33
CA GLN A 352 17.56 15.48 -7.79
C GLN A 352 17.24 14.13 -8.44
N HIS A 353 16.69 13.18 -7.69
CA HIS A 353 16.17 11.95 -8.24
C HIS A 353 14.65 12.02 -8.41
N ALA A 354 14.14 11.28 -9.39
CA ALA A 354 12.72 11.06 -9.60
C ALA A 354 12.26 9.81 -8.85
N LEU A 355 10.95 9.72 -8.56
CA LEU A 355 10.39 8.55 -7.88
C LEU A 355 10.58 7.26 -8.69
N SER A 356 10.48 7.34 -10.02
CA SER A 356 10.71 6.21 -10.92
C SER A 356 12.17 5.74 -10.99
N GLN A 357 13.12 6.53 -10.49
CA GLN A 357 14.52 6.13 -10.38
C GLN A 357 14.79 5.33 -9.10
N ILE A 358 13.96 5.51 -8.07
CA ILE A 358 14.01 4.73 -6.83
C ILE A 358 13.34 3.39 -7.07
N GLN A 359 12.09 3.42 -7.53
CA GLN A 359 11.31 2.23 -7.79
C GLN A 359 10.55 2.34 -9.12
N ASN A 360 10.63 1.30 -9.93
CA ASN A 360 9.89 1.17 -11.18
C ASN A 360 9.85 -0.31 -11.57
N TRP A 361 8.64 -0.84 -11.66
CA TRP A 361 8.34 -2.21 -12.05
C TRP A 361 8.86 -2.55 -13.46
N ARG A 362 9.58 -3.67 -13.57
CA ARG A 362 10.33 -4.09 -14.75
C ARG A 362 9.93 -5.45 -15.27
N ASN A 363 10.53 -5.84 -16.39
CA ASN A 363 10.42 -7.19 -16.93
C ASN A 363 10.82 -8.27 -15.92
N GLU A 364 11.87 -8.05 -15.11
CA GLU A 364 12.26 -9.01 -14.09
C GLU A 364 11.15 -9.23 -13.04
N ASP A 365 10.42 -8.17 -12.68
CA ASP A 365 9.33 -8.25 -11.70
C ASP A 365 8.11 -8.98 -12.28
N GLU A 366 7.76 -8.71 -13.54
CA GLU A 366 6.74 -9.48 -14.28
C GLU A 366 7.12 -10.95 -14.45
N GLU A 367 8.39 -11.27 -14.73
CA GLU A 367 8.87 -12.64 -14.85
C GLU A 367 8.73 -13.42 -13.53
N ILE A 368 8.97 -12.76 -12.39
CA ILE A 368 8.76 -13.34 -11.06
C ILE A 368 7.27 -13.52 -10.81
N ALA A 369 6.44 -12.50 -11.07
CA ALA A 369 5.00 -12.58 -10.90
C ALA A 369 4.41 -13.71 -11.76
N ASP A 370 4.80 -13.84 -13.03
CA ASP A 370 4.37 -14.90 -13.93
C ASP A 370 4.78 -16.29 -13.44
N GLN A 371 5.99 -16.46 -12.89
CA GLN A 371 6.39 -17.71 -12.26
C GLN A 371 5.47 -18.08 -11.08
N ILE A 372 5.12 -17.11 -10.22
CA ILE A 372 4.19 -17.32 -9.11
C ILE A 372 2.79 -17.70 -9.65
N ARG A 373 2.31 -17.04 -10.71
CA ARG A 373 1.04 -17.36 -11.38
C ARG A 373 1.00 -18.79 -11.92
N MET A 374 2.11 -19.28 -12.47
CA MET A 374 2.21 -20.68 -12.92
C MET A 374 2.02 -21.69 -11.79
N HIS A 375 2.44 -21.36 -10.56
CA HIS A 375 2.16 -22.19 -9.39
C HIS A 375 0.66 -22.20 -9.05
N LEU A 376 -0.04 -21.07 -9.20
CA LEU A 376 -1.49 -20.99 -9.02
C LEU A 376 -2.27 -21.90 -9.98
N TYR A 377 -1.88 -21.97 -11.27
CA TYR A 377 -2.60 -22.81 -12.25
C TYR A 377 -2.30 -24.30 -12.17
N THR A 378 -1.07 -24.67 -11.83
CA THR A 378 -0.65 -26.08 -11.81
C THR A 378 -1.29 -26.86 -10.66
N GLY A 379 -2.01 -26.18 -9.75
CA GLY A 379 -2.54 -26.77 -8.53
C GLY A 379 -1.44 -27.21 -7.56
N SER A 380 -0.19 -26.82 -7.84
CA SER A 380 0.90 -26.88 -6.88
C SER A 380 0.55 -25.99 -5.71
N ASP A 381 0.90 -26.41 -4.51
CA ASP A 381 0.58 -25.63 -3.34
C ASP A 381 1.44 -24.35 -3.33
N LEU A 382 0.81 -23.18 -3.21
CA LEU A 382 1.51 -21.90 -3.34
C LEU A 382 2.56 -21.72 -2.23
N HIS A 383 2.41 -22.42 -1.10
CA HIS A 383 3.40 -22.39 -0.01
C HIS A 383 4.75 -23.04 -0.39
N GLU A 384 4.80 -23.87 -1.43
CA GLU A 384 6.06 -24.45 -1.95
C GLU A 384 6.69 -23.57 -3.04
N CYS A 385 6.04 -22.45 -3.41
CA CYS A 385 6.54 -21.50 -4.39
C CYS A 385 7.74 -20.76 -3.81
N HIS A 386 8.94 -21.14 -4.24
CA HIS A 386 10.16 -20.38 -3.97
C HIS A 386 10.74 -19.86 -5.29
N VAL A 387 10.44 -18.59 -5.60
CA VAL A 387 11.03 -17.89 -6.74
C VAL A 387 12.18 -17.01 -6.24
N SER A 388 13.36 -17.19 -6.82
CA SER A 388 14.55 -16.43 -6.43
C SER A 388 14.33 -14.94 -6.66
N GLY A 389 14.55 -14.11 -5.64
CA GLY A 389 14.39 -12.66 -5.73
C GLY A 389 12.93 -12.19 -5.62
N MET A 390 11.99 -13.08 -5.25
CA MET A 390 10.61 -12.67 -5.01
C MET A 390 10.49 -11.80 -3.76
N TYR A 391 9.48 -10.93 -3.81
CA TYR A 391 9.14 -9.91 -2.84
C TYR A 391 7.64 -9.99 -2.61
N ALA A 392 7.13 -9.43 -1.51
CA ALA A 392 5.72 -9.55 -1.16
C ALA A 392 4.82 -8.88 -2.21
N ALA A 393 5.28 -7.76 -2.80
CA ALA A 393 4.62 -7.09 -3.91
C ALA A 393 4.43 -8.02 -5.12
N HIS A 394 5.39 -8.90 -5.43
CA HIS A 394 5.26 -9.89 -6.50
C HIS A 394 4.13 -10.89 -6.23
N VAL A 395 4.01 -11.36 -4.99
CA VAL A 395 2.95 -12.30 -4.60
C VAL A 395 1.58 -11.66 -4.74
N VAL A 396 1.41 -10.43 -4.26
CA VAL A 396 0.15 -9.68 -4.40
C VAL A 396 -0.16 -9.41 -5.87
N ALA A 397 0.82 -8.95 -6.66
CA ALA A 397 0.64 -8.68 -8.08
C ALA A 397 0.21 -9.94 -8.86
N ALA A 398 0.89 -11.07 -8.61
CA ALA A 398 0.56 -12.36 -9.21
C ALA A 398 -0.85 -12.85 -8.84
N CYS A 399 -1.25 -12.71 -7.58
CA CYS A 399 -2.57 -13.14 -7.11
C CYS A 399 -3.68 -12.24 -7.65
N VAL A 400 -3.50 -10.91 -7.65
CA VAL A 400 -4.47 -9.96 -8.20
C VAL A 400 -4.68 -10.20 -9.70
N THR A 401 -3.59 -10.30 -10.47
CA THR A 401 -3.68 -10.55 -11.92
C THR A 401 -4.28 -11.92 -12.22
N SER A 402 -3.93 -12.97 -11.47
CA SER A 402 -4.58 -14.29 -11.59
C SER A 402 -6.06 -14.25 -11.25
N GLY A 403 -6.46 -13.50 -10.22
CA GLY A 403 -7.86 -13.38 -9.82
C GLY A 403 -8.73 -12.74 -10.90
N LEU A 404 -8.15 -11.88 -11.74
CA LEU A 404 -8.82 -11.19 -12.84
C LEU A 404 -9.05 -12.07 -14.07
N GLU A 405 -8.38 -13.22 -14.17
CA GLU A 405 -8.48 -14.08 -15.33
C GLU A 405 -9.73 -14.94 -15.35
N LYS A 406 -10.13 -15.35 -16.56
CA LYS A 406 -11.31 -16.16 -16.80
C LYS A 406 -11.33 -17.44 -15.95
N GLY A 407 -12.35 -17.54 -15.10
CA GLY A 407 -12.60 -18.76 -14.33
C GLY A 407 -11.69 -18.91 -13.10
N ALA A 408 -10.98 -17.87 -12.71
CA ALA A 408 -10.18 -17.85 -11.49
C ALA A 408 -11.04 -18.06 -10.23
N ASP A 409 -10.51 -18.87 -9.31
CA ASP A 409 -11.09 -19.12 -7.98
C ASP A 409 -10.50 -18.12 -6.99
N VAL A 410 -11.13 -16.95 -6.88
CA VAL A 410 -10.65 -15.82 -6.05
C VAL A 410 -10.43 -16.23 -4.59
N PRO A 411 -11.36 -16.93 -3.89
CA PRO A 411 -11.11 -17.41 -2.53
C PRO A 411 -9.87 -18.29 -2.39
N ARG A 412 -9.65 -19.24 -3.31
CA ARG A 412 -8.48 -20.12 -3.27
C ARG A 412 -7.18 -19.35 -3.53
N ILE A 413 -7.19 -18.43 -4.48
CA ILE A 413 -6.04 -17.56 -4.78
C ILE A 413 -5.70 -16.72 -3.54
N PHE A 414 -6.72 -16.16 -2.89
CA PHE A 414 -6.56 -15.34 -1.69
C PHE A 414 -5.97 -16.14 -0.52
N GLU A 415 -6.48 -17.35 -0.25
CA GLU A 415 -5.93 -18.24 0.79
C GLU A 415 -4.46 -18.61 0.52
N GLY A 416 -4.14 -18.92 -0.75
CA GLY A 416 -2.77 -19.19 -1.17
C GLY A 416 -1.86 -17.98 -0.94
N MET A 417 -2.32 -16.78 -1.32
CA MET A 417 -1.62 -15.52 -1.12
C MET A 417 -1.24 -15.31 0.35
N LEU A 418 -2.22 -15.43 1.27
CA LEU A 418 -1.96 -15.28 2.71
C LEU A 418 -0.96 -16.31 3.23
N THR A 419 -1.08 -17.57 2.78
CA THR A 419 -0.20 -18.64 3.22
C THR A 419 1.24 -18.39 2.79
N LEU A 420 1.46 -17.98 1.54
CA LEU A 420 2.80 -17.68 1.02
C LEU A 420 3.39 -16.44 1.71
N LEU A 421 2.62 -15.36 1.85
CA LEU A 421 3.07 -14.14 2.52
C LEU A 421 3.39 -14.38 4.01
N LYS A 422 2.61 -15.23 4.69
CA LYS A 422 2.93 -15.68 6.05
C LYS A 422 4.27 -16.43 6.11
N ALA A 423 4.51 -17.34 5.17
CA ALA A 423 5.78 -18.08 5.11
C ALA A 423 6.97 -17.14 4.84
N MET A 424 6.77 -16.10 4.02
CA MET A 424 7.75 -15.04 3.80
C MET A 424 8.00 -14.24 5.09
N HIS A 425 6.95 -13.86 5.80
CA HIS A 425 7.05 -13.18 7.09
C HIS A 425 7.86 -13.99 8.11
N ASP A 426 7.60 -15.29 8.23
CA ASP A 426 8.30 -16.19 9.15
C ASP A 426 9.79 -16.32 8.83
N ALA A 427 10.16 -16.12 7.56
CA ALA A 427 11.55 -16.09 7.11
C ALA A 427 12.17 -14.69 7.20
N ASN A 428 11.38 -13.65 7.47
CA ASN A 428 11.82 -12.26 7.44
C ASN A 428 12.68 -11.93 8.68
N PRO A 429 13.97 -11.60 8.51
CA PRO A 429 14.87 -11.35 9.63
C PRO A 429 14.55 -10.05 10.39
N SER A 430 13.84 -9.10 9.79
CA SER A 430 13.36 -7.89 10.47
C SER A 430 12.28 -8.16 11.50
N TRP A 431 11.60 -9.31 11.36
CA TRP A 431 10.60 -9.82 12.30
C TRP A 431 11.16 -10.90 13.24
N GLY A 432 12.43 -11.28 13.04
CA GLY A 432 13.14 -12.22 13.88
C GLY A 432 13.83 -11.58 15.11
N PRO A 433 14.62 -12.37 15.86
CA PRO A 433 15.41 -11.87 16.98
C PRO A 433 16.60 -10.99 16.55
N LEU A 434 16.85 -10.86 15.24
CA LEU A 434 17.94 -10.08 14.69
C LEU A 434 17.50 -8.62 14.55
N TYR A 435 18.40 -7.68 14.83
CA TYR A 435 18.13 -6.25 14.67
C TYR A 435 18.39 -5.84 13.21
N VAL A 436 17.50 -6.22 12.30
CA VAL A 436 17.58 -5.92 10.86
C VAL A 436 16.47 -4.93 10.50
N ASN A 437 16.80 -3.73 10.04
CA ASN A 437 15.78 -2.72 9.69
C ASN A 437 15.02 -3.09 8.41
N HIS A 438 15.77 -3.59 7.43
CA HIS A 438 15.31 -3.88 6.08
C HIS A 438 15.90 -5.21 5.60
N PRO A 439 15.10 -6.15 5.10
CA PRO A 439 15.61 -7.37 4.50
C PRO A 439 16.56 -7.09 3.34
N GLY A 440 16.27 -6.07 2.52
CA GLY A 440 17.10 -5.64 1.39
C GLY A 440 18.51 -5.17 1.77
N ASP A 441 18.75 -4.78 3.02
CA ASP A 441 20.07 -4.36 3.50
C ASP A 441 21.03 -5.55 3.77
N LEU A 442 20.52 -6.78 3.77
CA LEU A 442 21.33 -7.96 4.06
C LEU A 442 22.17 -8.37 2.86
N ILE A 443 23.49 -8.22 3.00
CA ILE A 443 24.45 -8.77 2.04
C ILE A 443 24.81 -10.19 2.44
N LEU A 444 24.54 -11.16 1.55
CA LEU A 444 25.01 -12.54 1.68
C LEU A 444 26.54 -12.56 1.84
N HIS A 445 26.99 -12.80 3.07
CA HIS A 445 28.41 -13.01 3.33
C HIS A 445 28.80 -14.40 2.81
N ARG A 446 29.39 -14.47 1.62
CA ARG A 446 29.96 -15.72 1.07
C ARG A 446 31.25 -16.13 1.81
N ALA A 447 31.22 -16.17 3.15
CA ALA A 447 32.34 -16.64 3.97
C ALA A 447 32.53 -18.17 3.88
N TYR A 448 31.47 -18.90 3.53
CA TYR A 448 31.51 -20.34 3.30
C TYR A 448 31.17 -20.64 1.85
N GLN A 449 32.20 -20.80 1.01
CA GLN A 449 32.07 -21.69 -0.12
C GLN A 449 31.92 -23.10 0.46
N ILE A 450 30.76 -23.73 0.26
CA ILE A 450 30.66 -25.18 0.41
C ILE A 450 31.73 -25.75 -0.52
N PRO A 451 32.73 -26.50 -0.03
CA PRO A 451 33.72 -27.13 -0.90
C PRO A 451 32.95 -27.92 -1.95
N GLY A 452 33.16 -27.58 -3.23
CA GLY A 452 32.47 -28.22 -4.32
C GLY A 452 32.57 -29.73 -4.15
N ARG A 453 31.43 -30.43 -4.20
CA ARG A 453 31.42 -31.89 -4.30
C ARG A 453 32.33 -32.22 -5.48
N GLU A 454 33.51 -32.77 -5.19
CA GLU A 454 34.32 -33.43 -6.21
C GLU A 454 33.38 -34.39 -6.94
N GLN A 455 33.33 -34.26 -8.27
CA GLN A 455 32.73 -35.28 -9.09
C GLN A 455 33.48 -36.57 -8.79
N VAL A 456 32.85 -37.46 -8.04
CA VAL A 456 33.31 -38.84 -7.93
C VAL A 456 33.11 -39.41 -9.32
N ALA A 457 34.22 -39.54 -10.05
CA ALA A 457 34.27 -40.25 -11.32
C ALA A 457 33.71 -41.67 -11.11
N GLY A 458 32.66 -42.00 -11.85
CA GLY A 458 32.09 -43.34 -12.01
C GLY A 458 31.87 -43.61 -13.48
#